data_AF-A0A429MIX5-F1
#
_entry.id   AF-A0A429MIX5-F1
#
_cell.length_a   1.000
_cell.length_b   1.000
_cell.length_c   1.000
_cell.angle_alpha   90.00
_cell.angle_beta   90.00
_cell.angle_gamma   90.00
#
_symmetry.space_group_name_H-M   'P 1'
#
loop_
_entity.id
_entity.type
_entity.pdbx_description
1 polymer ?
#
loop_
_entity_poly.entity_id
_entity_poly.type
_entity_poly.pdbx_seq_one_letter_code
_entity_poly.pdbx_strand_id
1 'polypeptide(L)'
;EAASSNVPLITLAFGISAVLSSVAIWLTSRFTLPIFRLILSSVIMGIGISASYYVSMLGWNIDIYKKDYTSFLILFSVLIAMSGSGLAFLLAYKLKESERHRISLKLAFAVMMTLSIMGMHYTALISTNITDKFVSQYQAEHDLLLFTIILVTCLVLVASFIVAVLEQRLNQRNLELRKANKELANLSIQDNLTKLPNRLYLVDYAEVLLSDHRYKDQKIAFLYIDLDRFKSVNDAFGH
;
A
#
# COMPACT_ATOMS: atom_id res chain seq x y z
N GLU A 1 46.68 0.79 -0.49
CA GLU A 1 45.88 1.96 -0.10
C GLU A 1 44.46 1.49 0.15
N ALA A 2 43.84 1.90 1.26
CA ALA A 2 42.47 1.52 1.58
C ALA A 2 41.53 2.18 0.56
N ALA A 3 40.63 1.40 -0.05
CA ALA A 3 39.61 1.92 -0.96
C ALA A 3 38.75 2.95 -0.21
N SER A 4 38.96 4.23 -0.50
CA SER A 4 38.20 5.32 0.12
C SER A 4 36.77 5.31 -0.42
N SER A 5 35.79 5.02 0.44
CA SER A 5 34.38 5.04 0.05
C SER A 5 33.80 6.46 0.11
N ASN A 6 33.10 6.86 -0.96
CA ASN A 6 32.36 8.11 -1.02
C ASN A 6 30.95 7.91 -0.47
N VAL A 7 30.85 7.85 0.86
CA VAL A 7 29.58 7.67 1.59
C VAL A 7 28.52 8.70 1.20
N PRO A 8 28.82 10.00 1.01
CA PRO A 8 27.83 10.98 0.53
C PRO A 8 27.21 10.65 -0.83
N LEU A 9 28.00 10.12 -1.76
CA LEU A 9 27.50 9.72 -3.09
C LEU A 9 26.54 8.53 -2.98
N ILE A 10 26.89 7.55 -2.14
CA ILE A 10 26.07 6.36 -1.88
C ILE A 10 24.74 6.76 -1.23
N THR A 11 24.76 7.61 -0.20
CA THR A 11 23.53 8.05 0.49
C THR A 11 22.64 8.88 -0.44
N LEU A 12 23.22 9.75 -1.27
CA LEU A 12 22.47 10.48 -2.29
C LEU A 12 21.80 9.55 -3.31
N ALA A 13 22.50 8.50 -3.76
CA ALA A 13 21.95 7.52 -4.69
C ALA A 13 20.76 6.76 -4.12
N PHE A 14 20.83 6.34 -2.85
CA PHE A 14 19.69 5.73 -2.15
C PHE A 14 18.52 6.71 -2.00
N GLY A 15 18.80 7.98 -1.66
CA GLY A 15 17.77 9.02 -1.56
C GLY A 15 17.03 9.24 -2.87
N ILE A 16 17.76 9.38 -3.98
CA ILE A 16 17.17 9.54 -5.32
C ILE A 16 16.35 8.30 -5.70
N SER A 17 16.86 7.09 -5.44
CA SER A 17 16.15 5.85 -5.72
C SER A 17 14.85 5.71 -4.93
N ALA A 18 14.85 6.12 -3.65
CA ALA A 18 13.65 6.13 -2.82
C ALA A 18 12.58 7.08 -3.37
N VAL A 19 12.98 8.28 -3.85
CA VAL A 19 12.07 9.23 -4.50
C VAL A 19 11.50 8.65 -5.79
N LEU A 20 12.34 8.10 -6.68
CA LEU A 20 11.88 7.51 -7.94
C LEU A 20 10.93 6.32 -7.70
N SER A 21 11.26 5.45 -6.75
CA SER A 21 10.42 4.32 -6.37
C SER A 21 9.06 4.77 -5.84
N SER A 22 9.04 5.83 -5.01
CA SER A 22 7.82 6.43 -4.47
C SER A 22 6.94 7.02 -5.57
N VAL A 23 7.54 7.74 -6.52
CA VAL A 23 6.85 8.29 -7.69
C VAL A 23 6.25 7.17 -8.55
N ALA A 24 7.01 6.10 -8.81
CA ALA A 24 6.53 4.97 -9.60
C ALA A 24 5.32 4.27 -8.97
N ILE A 25 5.34 4.04 -7.64
CA ILE A 25 4.22 3.45 -6.88
C ILE A 25 3.01 4.40 -6.85
N TRP A 26 3.23 5.70 -6.67
CA TRP A 26 2.15 6.69 -6.70
C TRP A 26 1.44 6.72 -8.05
N LEU A 27 2.20 6.62 -9.14
CA LEU A 27 1.67 6.58 -10.49
C LEU A 27 0.81 5.32 -10.73
N THR A 28 1.19 4.16 -10.17
CA THR A 28 0.45 2.89 -10.32
C THR A 28 -0.72 2.73 -9.35
N SER A 29 -0.81 3.54 -8.30
CA SER A 29 -1.88 3.43 -7.30
C SER A 29 -3.21 4.08 -7.71
N ARG A 30 -3.25 4.79 -8.85
CA ARG A 30 -4.44 5.51 -9.35
C ARG A 30 -5.55 4.56 -9.84
N PHE A 31 -6.78 5.09 -9.94
CA PHE A 31 -7.98 4.32 -10.32
C PHE A 31 -7.90 3.76 -11.74
N THR A 32 -7.34 4.51 -12.68
CA THR A 32 -7.12 4.09 -14.07
C THR A 32 -5.63 3.92 -14.32
N LEU A 33 -5.23 2.80 -14.91
CA LEU A 33 -3.83 2.51 -15.22
C LEU A 33 -3.66 2.31 -16.74
N PRO A 34 -3.62 3.40 -17.52
CA PRO A 34 -3.38 3.29 -18.96
C PRO A 34 -1.98 2.71 -19.22
N ILE A 35 -1.82 1.99 -20.34
CA ILE A 35 -0.57 1.30 -20.72
C ILE A 35 0.62 2.26 -20.70
N PHE A 36 0.45 3.50 -21.16
CA PHE A 36 1.49 4.53 -21.10
C PHE A 36 2.00 4.78 -19.67
N ARG A 37 1.09 4.85 -18.69
CA ARG A 37 1.45 5.08 -17.28
C ARG A 37 2.15 3.87 -16.67
N LEU A 38 1.72 2.66 -17.03
CA LEU A 38 2.39 1.42 -16.64
C LEU A 38 3.85 1.41 -17.11
N ILE A 39 4.07 1.72 -18.39
CA ILE A 39 5.40 1.81 -18.98
C ILE A 39 6.23 2.90 -18.29
N LEU A 40 5.65 4.08 -18.05
CA LEU A 40 6.33 5.17 -17.37
C LEU A 40 6.74 4.78 -15.94
N SER A 41 5.85 4.14 -15.18
CA SER A 41 6.15 3.62 -13.84
C SER A 41 7.26 2.59 -13.84
N SER A 42 7.26 1.65 -14.79
CA SER A 42 8.26 0.59 -14.87
C SER A 42 9.64 1.13 -15.27
N VAL A 43 9.67 2.14 -16.16
CA VAL A 43 10.89 2.87 -16.50
C VAL A 43 11.46 3.60 -15.29
N ILE A 44 10.63 4.39 -14.59
CA ILE A 44 11.06 5.16 -13.41
C ILE A 44 11.56 4.22 -12.30
N MET A 45 10.83 3.13 -12.04
CA MET A 45 11.22 2.13 -11.05
C MET A 45 12.52 1.43 -11.44
N GLY A 46 12.64 0.96 -12.68
CA GLY A 46 13.85 0.30 -13.17
C GLY A 46 15.07 1.20 -13.09
N ILE A 47 14.96 2.47 -13.49
CA ILE A 47 16.02 3.47 -13.34
C ILE A 47 16.38 3.67 -11.88
N GLY A 48 15.41 3.79 -10.97
CA GLY A 48 15.67 3.95 -9.54
C GLY A 48 16.45 2.78 -8.95
N ILE A 49 16.03 1.55 -9.24
CA ILE A 49 16.72 0.33 -8.76
C ILE A 49 18.13 0.27 -9.35
N SER A 50 18.29 0.41 -10.67
CA SER A 50 19.60 0.34 -11.31
C SER A 50 20.55 1.48 -10.89
N ALA A 51 20.05 2.72 -10.76
CA ALA A 51 20.84 3.85 -10.32
C ALA A 51 21.37 3.64 -8.89
N SER A 52 20.54 3.14 -7.98
CA SER A 52 21.00 2.82 -6.61
C SER A 52 22.16 1.83 -6.62
N TYR A 53 22.17 0.85 -7.52
CA TYR A 53 23.25 -0.12 -7.60
C TYR A 53 24.52 0.46 -8.24
N TYR A 54 24.41 1.00 -9.46
CA TYR A 54 25.57 1.44 -10.22
C TYR A 54 26.23 2.70 -9.65
N VAL A 55 25.44 3.68 -9.19
CA VAL A 55 26.00 4.88 -8.56
C VAL A 55 26.62 4.54 -7.22
N SER A 56 26.02 3.62 -6.45
CA SER A 56 26.66 3.13 -5.22
C SER A 56 28.00 2.47 -5.54
N MET A 57 28.07 1.63 -6.58
CA MET A 57 29.32 0.97 -6.99
C MET A 57 30.43 1.97 -7.34
N LEU A 58 30.10 3.06 -8.04
CA LEU A 58 31.05 4.15 -8.30
C LEU A 58 31.55 4.80 -6.99
N GLY A 59 30.70 4.87 -5.98
CA GLY A 59 31.05 5.37 -4.65
C GLY A 59 32.07 4.51 -3.90
N TRP A 60 32.25 3.23 -4.26
CA TRP A 60 33.22 2.35 -3.60
C TRP A 60 34.64 2.43 -4.20
N ASN A 61 34.88 3.29 -5.20
CA ASN A 61 36.19 3.51 -5.84
C ASN A 61 36.91 2.19 -6.19
N ILE A 62 36.14 1.22 -6.68
CA ILE A 62 36.60 -0.13 -7.05
C ILE A 62 37.16 -0.05 -8.47
N ASP A 63 38.35 -0.59 -8.71
CA ASP A 63 38.90 -0.74 -10.05
C ASP A 63 38.06 -1.76 -10.85
N ILE A 64 37.13 -1.26 -11.66
CA ILE A 64 36.28 -2.07 -12.52
C ILE A 64 37.04 -2.37 -13.82
N TYR A 65 37.43 -3.62 -14.01
CA TYR A 65 37.96 -4.07 -15.30
C TYR A 65 36.82 -4.14 -16.32
N LYS A 66 36.78 -3.18 -17.25
CA LYS A 66 35.83 -3.18 -18.37
C LYS A 66 36.26 -4.28 -19.37
N LYS A 67 35.38 -5.25 -19.60
CA LYS A 67 35.45 -6.15 -20.75
C LYS A 67 34.66 -5.55 -21.91
N ASP A 68 34.91 -6.00 -23.13
CA ASP A 68 34.25 -5.46 -24.35
C ASP A 68 32.71 -5.56 -24.31
N TYR A 69 32.15 -6.50 -23.53
CA TYR A 69 30.71 -6.71 -23.39
C TYR A 69 30.07 -6.05 -22.15
N THR A 70 30.82 -5.29 -21.35
CA THR A 70 30.33 -4.66 -20.10
C THR A 70 29.15 -3.71 -20.37
N SER A 71 29.20 -2.89 -21.43
CA SER A 71 28.10 -1.97 -21.77
C SER A 71 26.79 -2.68 -22.10
N PHE A 72 26.88 -3.84 -22.75
CA PHE A 72 25.71 -4.65 -23.11
C PHE A 72 25.05 -5.27 -21.87
N LEU A 73 25.85 -5.85 -20.96
CA LEU A 73 25.32 -6.44 -19.73
C LEU A 73 24.71 -5.41 -18.78
N ILE A 74 25.25 -4.19 -18.73
CA ILE A 74 24.66 -3.08 -17.98
C ILE A 74 23.29 -2.71 -18.55
N LEU A 75 23.18 -2.54 -19.87
CA LEU A 75 21.90 -2.25 -20.50
C LEU A 75 20.89 -3.39 -20.25
N PHE A 76 21.35 -4.63 -20.34
CA PHE A 76 20.51 -5.80 -20.12
C PHE A 76 19.99 -5.89 -18.67
N SER A 77 20.82 -5.59 -17.67
CA SER A 77 20.40 -5.59 -16.26
C SER A 77 19.32 -4.53 -15.98
N VAL A 78 19.43 -3.35 -16.60
CA VAL A 78 18.44 -2.27 -16.50
C VAL A 78 17.12 -2.71 -17.13
N LEU A 79 17.18 -3.36 -18.31
CA LEU A 79 16.00 -3.91 -18.97
C LEU A 79 15.31 -4.99 -18.13
N ILE A 80 16.06 -5.83 -17.40
CA ILE A 80 15.50 -6.80 -16.45
C ILE A 80 14.71 -6.07 -15.36
N ALA A 81 15.28 -5.03 -14.75
CA ALA A 81 14.59 -4.26 -13.70
C ALA A 81 13.33 -3.56 -14.21
N MET A 82 13.38 -2.98 -15.41
CA MET A 82 12.23 -2.33 -16.05
C MET A 82 11.14 -3.34 -16.41
N SER A 83 11.51 -4.48 -16.99
CA SER A 83 10.54 -5.50 -17.42
C SER A 83 9.89 -6.20 -16.23
N GLY A 84 10.68 -6.57 -15.22
CA GLY A 84 10.19 -7.24 -14.02
C GLY A 84 9.27 -6.34 -13.17
N SER A 85 9.62 -5.07 -12.98
CA SER A 85 8.73 -4.10 -12.32
C SER A 85 7.44 -3.85 -13.13
N GLY A 86 7.54 -3.75 -14.46
CA GLY A 86 6.37 -3.62 -15.33
C GLY A 86 5.41 -4.80 -15.25
N LEU A 87 5.93 -6.03 -15.25
CA LEU A 87 5.13 -7.25 -15.06
C LEU A 87 4.48 -7.31 -13.67
N ALA A 88 5.22 -6.93 -12.62
CA ALA A 88 4.69 -6.87 -11.25
C ALA A 88 3.53 -5.87 -11.14
N PHE A 89 3.68 -4.66 -11.72
CA PHE A 89 2.62 -3.65 -11.77
C PHE A 89 1.42 -4.09 -12.62
N LEU A 90 1.65 -4.75 -13.76
CA LEU A 90 0.58 -5.28 -14.61
C LEU A 90 -0.26 -6.33 -13.88
N LEU A 91 0.40 -7.25 -13.17
CA LEU A 91 -0.26 -8.27 -12.38
C LEU A 91 -1.08 -7.64 -11.24
N ALA A 92 -0.47 -6.69 -10.53
CA ALA A 92 -1.12 -5.98 -9.43
C ALA A 92 -2.36 -5.20 -9.90
N TYR A 93 -2.32 -4.62 -11.10
CA TYR A 93 -3.45 -3.93 -11.70
C TYR A 93 -4.56 -4.91 -12.14
N LYS A 94 -4.23 -5.96 -12.90
CA LYS A 94 -5.22 -6.92 -13.44
C LYS A 94 -6.04 -7.64 -12.37
N LEU A 95 -5.47 -7.83 -11.18
CA LEU A 95 -6.09 -8.59 -10.10
C LEU A 95 -6.61 -7.70 -8.95
N LYS A 96 -6.58 -6.36 -9.11
CA LYS A 96 -6.91 -5.38 -8.06
C LYS A 96 -8.36 -5.45 -7.56
N GLU A 97 -9.31 -5.87 -8.40
CA GLU A 97 -10.74 -5.91 -8.06
C GLU A 97 -11.17 -7.17 -7.29
N SER A 98 -10.30 -8.17 -7.14
CA SER A 98 -10.65 -9.41 -6.46
C SER A 98 -10.36 -9.33 -4.95
N GLU A 99 -11.38 -9.03 -4.15
CA GLU A 99 -11.29 -9.03 -2.67
C GLU A 99 -10.76 -10.37 -2.10
N ARG A 100 -11.08 -11.49 -2.76
CA ARG A 100 -10.64 -12.84 -2.35
C ARG A 100 -9.14 -13.07 -2.48
N HIS A 101 -8.45 -12.36 -3.37
CA HIS A 101 -7.04 -12.60 -3.71
C HIS A 101 -6.10 -11.48 -3.24
N ARG A 102 -6.57 -10.55 -2.41
CA ARG A 102 -5.79 -9.37 -2.00
C ARG A 102 -4.46 -9.71 -1.34
N ILE A 103 -4.41 -10.79 -0.52
CA ILE A 103 -3.19 -11.24 0.14
C ILE A 103 -2.24 -11.94 -0.84
N SER A 104 -2.75 -12.86 -1.67
CA SER A 104 -1.93 -13.58 -2.65
C SER A 104 -1.33 -12.63 -3.70
N LEU A 105 -2.06 -11.58 -4.08
CA LEU A 105 -1.58 -10.53 -4.98
C LEU A 105 -0.43 -9.73 -4.38
N LYS A 106 -0.51 -9.35 -3.10
CA LYS A 106 0.61 -8.69 -2.38
C LYS A 106 1.84 -9.60 -2.34
N LEU A 107 1.65 -10.89 -2.07
CA LEU A 107 2.74 -11.87 -2.03
C LEU A 107 3.37 -12.04 -3.42
N ALA A 108 2.56 -12.20 -4.46
CA ALA A 108 3.03 -12.32 -5.84
C ALA A 108 3.80 -11.07 -6.29
N PHE A 109 3.28 -9.88 -5.98
CA PHE A 109 3.97 -8.61 -6.26
C PHE A 109 5.35 -8.56 -5.58
N ALA A 110 5.42 -8.87 -4.28
CA ALA A 110 6.67 -8.88 -3.54
C ALA A 110 7.67 -9.87 -4.12
N VAL A 111 7.25 -11.11 -4.41
CA VAL A 111 8.10 -12.15 -5.01
C VAL A 111 8.64 -11.71 -6.37
N MET A 112 7.78 -11.16 -7.25
CA MET A 112 8.20 -10.71 -8.57
C MET A 112 9.19 -9.54 -8.50
N MET A 113 8.95 -8.56 -7.62
CA MET A 113 9.88 -7.45 -7.41
C MET A 113 11.23 -7.96 -6.89
N THR A 114 11.24 -8.87 -5.91
CA THR A 114 12.48 -9.47 -5.40
C THR A 114 13.25 -10.23 -6.47
N LEU A 115 12.58 -11.06 -7.27
CA LEU A 115 13.20 -11.78 -8.39
C LEU A 115 13.79 -10.83 -9.43
N SER A 116 13.09 -9.74 -9.74
CA SER A 116 13.56 -8.72 -10.68
C SER A 116 14.79 -7.97 -10.16
N ILE A 117 14.79 -7.58 -8.88
CA ILE A 117 15.91 -6.89 -8.24
C ILE A 117 17.13 -7.82 -8.18
N MET A 118 16.91 -9.07 -7.78
CA MET A 118 17.95 -10.08 -7.69
C MET A 118 18.55 -10.41 -9.08
N GLY A 119 17.70 -10.56 -10.10
CA GLY A 119 18.14 -10.78 -11.49
C GLY A 119 18.97 -9.62 -12.03
N MET A 120 18.57 -8.37 -11.73
CA MET A 120 19.36 -7.20 -12.07
C MET A 120 20.72 -7.20 -11.37
N HIS A 121 20.75 -7.41 -10.04
CA HIS A 121 21.99 -7.40 -9.26
C HIS A 121 22.99 -8.47 -9.70
N TYR A 122 22.54 -9.71 -9.95
CA TYR A 122 23.44 -10.76 -10.42
C TYR A 122 24.01 -10.45 -11.82
N THR A 123 23.17 -9.97 -12.73
CA THR A 123 23.61 -9.57 -14.07
C THR A 123 24.61 -8.41 -14.01
N ALA A 124 24.35 -7.44 -13.14
CA ALA A 124 25.21 -6.28 -12.92
C ALA A 124 26.54 -6.65 -12.23
N LEU A 125 26.52 -7.64 -11.34
CA LEU A 125 27.72 -8.19 -10.71
C LEU A 125 28.61 -8.93 -11.73
N ILE A 126 28.02 -9.78 -12.57
CA ILE A 126 28.73 -10.47 -13.66
C ILE A 126 29.37 -9.46 -14.62
N SER A 127 28.69 -8.34 -14.87
CA SER A 127 29.21 -7.26 -15.71
C SER A 127 30.47 -6.59 -15.16
N THR A 128 30.69 -6.65 -13.85
CA THR A 128 31.70 -5.82 -13.15
C THR A 128 32.90 -6.61 -12.66
N ASN A 129 32.87 -7.95 -12.75
CA ASN A 129 34.00 -8.88 -12.61
C ASN A 129 34.99 -8.50 -11.49
N ILE A 130 34.45 -8.22 -10.31
CA ILE A 130 35.21 -7.86 -9.10
C ILE A 130 36.14 -9.03 -8.76
N THR A 131 37.46 -8.78 -8.68
CA THR A 131 38.48 -9.82 -8.45
C THR A 131 38.36 -10.46 -7.06
N ASP A 132 38.60 -11.77 -6.93
CA ASP A 132 38.54 -12.56 -5.67
C ASP A 132 39.35 -11.97 -4.49
N LYS A 133 40.39 -11.16 -4.78
CA LYS A 133 41.15 -10.42 -3.76
C LYS A 133 40.35 -9.32 -3.06
N PHE A 134 39.43 -8.66 -3.75
CA PHE A 134 38.60 -7.61 -3.16
C PHE A 134 37.52 -8.23 -2.28
N VAL A 135 36.89 -9.33 -2.73
CA VAL A 135 35.89 -10.08 -1.96
C VAL A 135 36.49 -10.61 -0.64
N SER A 136 37.67 -11.24 -0.69
CA SER A 136 38.33 -11.78 0.51
C SER A 136 38.83 -10.70 1.49
N GLN A 137 39.24 -9.52 1.02
CA GLN A 137 39.71 -8.42 1.88
C GLN A 137 38.57 -7.56 2.44
N TYR A 138 37.43 -7.43 1.73
CA TYR A 138 36.23 -6.73 2.23
C TYR A 138 35.48 -7.51 3.30
N GLN A 139 35.43 -8.84 3.14
CA GLN A 139 34.66 -9.74 3.98
C GLN A 139 35.23 -9.86 5.41
N ALA A 140 36.48 -9.48 5.63
CA ALA A 140 37.11 -9.53 6.95
C ALA A 140 36.81 -8.31 7.86
N GLU A 141 36.48 -7.13 7.30
CA GLU A 141 36.24 -5.90 8.09
C GLU A 141 34.75 -5.51 8.19
N HIS A 142 33.91 -5.91 7.24
CA HIS A 142 32.56 -5.34 7.08
C HIS A 142 31.41 -6.27 7.50
N ASP A 143 31.72 -7.43 8.12
CA ASP A 143 30.72 -8.37 8.63
C ASP A 143 29.72 -7.71 9.59
N LEU A 144 30.19 -6.79 10.44
CA LEU A 144 29.33 -6.06 11.37
C LEU A 144 28.38 -5.09 10.65
N LEU A 145 28.84 -4.44 9.57
CA LEU A 145 28.03 -3.48 8.81
C LEU A 145 26.97 -4.20 7.98
N LEU A 146 27.33 -5.32 7.32
CA LEU A 146 26.37 -6.20 6.66
C LEU A 146 25.35 -6.78 7.64
N PHE A 147 25.81 -7.25 8.80
CA PHE A 147 24.92 -7.77 9.85
C PHE A 147 23.95 -6.69 10.34
N THR A 148 24.40 -5.46 10.57
CA THR A 148 23.53 -4.36 11.02
C THR A 148 22.52 -3.95 9.95
N ILE A 149 22.89 -3.88 8.66
CA ILE A 149 21.93 -3.60 7.58
C ILE A 149 20.89 -4.72 7.47
N ILE A 150 21.29 -5.98 7.51
CA ILE A 150 20.38 -7.13 7.47
C ILE A 150 19.44 -7.11 8.68
N LEU A 151 19.97 -6.84 9.88
CA LEU A 151 19.22 -6.75 11.12
C LEU A 151 18.18 -5.63 11.07
N VAL A 152 18.58 -4.41 10.68
CA VAL A 152 17.67 -3.26 10.56
C VAL A 152 16.60 -3.51 9.51
N THR A 153 16.97 -4.07 8.35
CA THR A 153 16.01 -4.40 7.29
C THR A 153 15.01 -5.44 7.77
N CYS A 154 15.47 -6.48 8.48
CA CYS A 154 14.61 -7.50 9.06
C CYS A 154 13.65 -6.92 10.10
N LEU A 155 14.13 -6.04 11.00
CA LEU A 155 13.32 -5.35 11.99
C LEU A 155 12.23 -4.47 11.34
N VAL A 156 12.58 -3.72 10.29
CA VAL A 156 11.61 -2.89 9.55
C VAL A 156 10.55 -3.75 8.86
N LEU A 157 10.94 -4.89 8.27
CA LEU A 157 9.99 -5.82 7.65
C LEU A 157 9.05 -6.46 8.68
N VAL A 158 9.58 -6.88 9.83
CA VAL A 158 8.77 -7.44 10.94
C VAL A 158 7.81 -6.39 11.49
N ALA A 159 8.28 -5.16 11.73
CA ALA A 159 7.43 -4.05 12.18
C ALA A 159 6.32 -3.74 11.17
N SER A 160 6.66 -3.68 9.87
CA SER A 160 5.68 -3.46 8.80
C SER A 160 4.64 -4.58 8.72
N PHE A 161 5.07 -5.84 8.91
CA PHE A 161 4.16 -6.99 8.96
C PHE A 161 3.22 -6.91 10.17
N ILE A 162 3.73 -6.55 11.36
CA ILE A 162 2.93 -6.37 12.57
C ILE A 162 1.89 -5.27 12.36
N VAL A 163 2.29 -4.10 11.83
CA VAL A 163 1.37 -2.98 11.54
C VAL A 163 0.27 -3.43 10.58
N ALA A 164 0.60 -4.15 9.51
CA ALA A 164 -0.39 -4.65 8.56
C ALA A 164 -1.39 -5.63 9.20
N VAL A 165 -0.93 -6.53 10.07
CA VAL A 165 -1.79 -7.46 10.80
C VAL A 165 -2.69 -6.72 11.80
N LEU A 166 -2.15 -5.72 12.50
CA LEU A 166 -2.92 -4.90 13.44
C LEU A 166 -4.00 -4.09 12.73
N GLU A 167 -3.67 -3.46 11.60
CA GLU A 167 -4.64 -2.71 10.79
C GLU A 167 -5.77 -3.60 10.28
N GLN A 168 -5.45 -4.83 9.86
CA GLN A 168 -6.47 -5.81 9.46
C GLN A 168 -7.40 -6.18 10.61
N ARG A 169 -6.84 -6.47 11.80
CA ARG A 169 -7.64 -6.80 13.00
C ARG A 169 -8.50 -5.63 13.45
N LEU A 170 -7.95 -4.41 13.42
CA LEU A 170 -8.66 -3.19 13.79
C LEU A 170 -9.84 -2.92 12.86
N ASN A 171 -9.65 -3.12 11.55
CA ASN A 171 -10.73 -3.00 10.57
C ASN A 171 -11.84 -4.05 10.80
N GLN A 172 -11.48 -5.30 11.12
CA GLN A 172 -12.46 -6.33 11.48
C GLN A 172 -13.26 -5.93 12.73
N ARG A 173 -12.60 -5.51 13.79
CA ARG A 173 -13.26 -5.04 15.03
C ARG A 173 -14.15 -3.82 14.79
N ASN A 174 -13.71 -2.87 13.97
CA ASN A 174 -14.52 -1.70 13.61
C ASN A 174 -15.79 -2.11 12.84
N LEU A 175 -15.67 -3.08 11.93
CA LEU A 175 -16.83 -3.63 11.21
C LEU A 175 -17.81 -4.33 12.17
N GLU A 176 -17.31 -5.15 13.10
CA GLU A 176 -18.12 -5.80 14.14
C GLU A 176 -18.83 -4.76 15.02
N LEU A 177 -18.11 -3.76 15.51
CA LEU A 177 -18.67 -2.66 16.32
C LEU A 177 -19.75 -1.89 15.55
N ARG A 178 -19.52 -1.60 14.26
CA ARG A 178 -20.52 -0.95 13.42
C ARG A 178 -21.78 -1.79 13.25
N LYS A 179 -21.64 -3.11 13.08
CA LYS A 179 -22.79 -4.03 13.00
C LYS A 179 -23.56 -4.07 14.31
N ALA A 180 -22.87 -4.23 15.44
CA ALA A 180 -23.48 -4.25 16.77
C ALA A 180 -24.18 -2.92 17.09
N ASN A 181 -23.55 -1.78 16.79
CA ASN A 181 -24.17 -0.46 16.96
C ASN A 181 -25.40 -0.28 16.07
N LYS A 182 -25.36 -0.78 14.83
CA LYS A 182 -26.53 -0.75 13.94
C LYS A 182 -27.66 -1.64 14.47
N GLU A 183 -27.34 -2.79 15.04
CA GLU A 183 -28.31 -3.68 15.65
C GLU A 183 -28.93 -3.06 16.91
N LEU A 184 -28.14 -2.44 17.78
CA LEU A 184 -28.62 -1.65 18.93
C LEU A 184 -29.51 -0.47 18.50
N ALA A 185 -29.09 0.28 17.47
CA ALA A 185 -29.90 1.36 16.91
C ALA A 185 -31.24 0.82 16.37
N ASN A 186 -31.20 -0.33 15.69
CA ASN A 186 -32.40 -0.99 15.17
C ASN A 186 -33.34 -1.48 16.28
N LEU A 187 -32.81 -1.99 17.39
CA LEU A 187 -33.59 -2.39 18.56
C LEU A 187 -34.30 -1.19 19.23
N SER A 188 -33.84 0.03 18.99
CA SER A 188 -34.43 1.27 19.49
C SER A 188 -35.31 1.97 18.44
N ILE A 189 -35.77 1.31 17.37
CA ILE A 189 -36.63 1.95 16.34
C ILE A 189 -38.08 2.08 16.79
N GLN A 190 -38.53 1.25 17.74
CA GLN A 190 -39.93 1.22 18.16
C GLN A 190 -40.11 1.81 19.56
N ASP A 191 -41.22 2.51 19.75
CA ASP A 191 -41.69 2.93 21.07
C ASP A 191 -42.16 1.69 21.85
N ASN A 192 -41.70 1.54 23.10
CA ASN A 192 -41.93 0.33 23.86
C ASN A 192 -43.40 0.11 24.24
N LEU A 193 -44.16 1.19 24.42
CA LEU A 193 -45.56 1.16 24.83
C LEU A 193 -46.49 0.87 23.64
N THR A 194 -46.28 1.55 22.52
CA THR A 194 -47.17 1.49 21.35
C THR A 194 -46.70 0.53 20.25
N LYS A 195 -45.43 0.11 20.27
CA LYS A 195 -44.73 -0.63 19.20
C LYS A 195 -44.67 0.09 17.85
N LEU A 196 -45.13 1.34 17.79
CA LEU A 196 -44.99 2.20 16.61
C LEU A 196 -43.53 2.66 16.45
N PRO A 197 -43.10 3.05 15.24
CA PRO A 197 -41.80 3.68 15.06
C PRO A 197 -41.68 4.92 15.95
N ASN A 198 -40.58 5.03 16.69
CA ASN A 198 -40.38 6.10 17.63
C ASN A 198 -39.98 7.41 16.93
N ARG A 199 -39.85 8.48 17.72
CA ARG A 199 -39.47 9.80 17.23
C ARG A 199 -38.12 9.80 16.48
N LEU A 200 -37.16 8.99 16.91
CA LEU A 200 -35.85 8.89 16.26
C LEU A 200 -35.99 8.35 14.83
N TYR A 201 -36.75 7.27 14.66
CA TYR A 201 -37.04 6.72 13.34
C TYR A 201 -37.75 7.71 12.42
N LEU A 202 -38.71 8.47 12.95
CA LEU A 202 -39.42 9.49 12.17
C LEU A 202 -38.47 10.56 11.63
N VAL A 203 -37.51 11.01 12.43
CA VAL A 203 -36.51 12.03 12.01
C VAL A 203 -35.58 11.46 10.93
N ASP A 204 -35.02 10.27 11.15
CA ASP A 204 -34.12 9.62 10.18
C ASP A 204 -34.83 9.34 8.85
N TYR A 205 -36.08 8.87 8.91
CA TYR A 205 -36.86 8.58 7.72
C TYR A 205 -37.27 9.85 6.95
N ALA A 206 -37.59 10.93 7.65
CA ALA A 206 -37.86 12.22 7.03
C ALA A 206 -36.61 12.78 6.32
N GLU A 207 -35.42 12.64 6.90
CA GLU A 207 -34.17 13.08 6.27
C GLU A 207 -33.90 12.30 4.98
N VAL A 208 -34.09 10.98 4.97
CA VAL A 208 -33.97 10.14 3.76
C VAL A 208 -34.98 10.56 2.68
N LEU A 209 -36.25 10.77 3.06
CA LEU A 209 -37.30 11.19 2.12
C LEU A 209 -37.00 12.55 1.48
N LEU A 210 -36.44 13.50 2.24
CA LEU A 210 -36.16 14.86 1.77
C LEU A 210 -34.85 14.98 0.98
N SER A 211 -33.89 14.06 1.17
CA SER A 211 -32.57 14.11 0.52
C SER A 211 -32.43 13.19 -0.69
N ASP A 212 -33.25 12.15 -0.82
CA ASP A 212 -33.20 11.23 -1.95
C ASP A 212 -33.83 11.84 -3.22
N HIS A 213 -33.04 11.86 -4.29
CA HIS A 213 -33.39 12.50 -5.57
C HIS A 213 -34.60 11.84 -6.25
N ARG A 214 -34.93 10.59 -5.88
CA ARG A 214 -36.13 9.89 -6.37
C ARG A 214 -37.44 10.53 -5.89
N TYR A 215 -37.41 11.26 -4.77
CA TYR A 215 -38.59 11.90 -4.19
C TYR A 215 -38.68 13.40 -4.50
N LYS A 216 -37.72 13.98 -5.25
CA LYS A 216 -37.69 15.43 -5.56
C LYS A 216 -38.96 15.96 -6.24
N ASP A 217 -39.64 15.13 -7.03
CA ASP A 217 -40.86 15.49 -7.74
C ASP A 217 -42.13 14.88 -7.11
N GLN A 218 -42.03 14.25 -5.93
CA GLN A 218 -43.19 13.68 -5.24
C GLN A 218 -43.71 14.62 -4.14
N LYS A 219 -45.04 14.76 -4.06
CA LYS A 219 -45.68 15.49 -2.97
C LYS A 219 -45.73 14.61 -1.73
N ILE A 220 -45.12 15.06 -0.65
CA ILE A 220 -45.13 14.41 0.66
C ILE A 220 -46.22 15.06 1.53
N ALA A 221 -47.02 14.25 2.21
CA ALA A 221 -48.00 14.73 3.19
C ALA A 221 -47.61 14.23 4.59
N PHE A 222 -47.77 15.09 5.60
CA PHE A 222 -47.51 14.77 7.00
C PHE A 222 -48.80 14.92 7.81
N LEU A 223 -49.18 13.88 8.55
CA LEU A 223 -50.36 13.88 9.41
C LEU A 223 -49.90 13.80 10.86
N TYR A 224 -50.30 14.78 11.66
CA TYR A 224 -50.08 14.82 13.10
C TYR A 224 -51.40 14.50 13.82
N ILE A 225 -51.36 13.52 14.72
CA ILE A 225 -52.52 13.07 15.49
C ILE A 225 -52.16 13.20 16.97
N ASP A 226 -53.04 13.82 17.75
CA ASP A 226 -52.91 13.98 19.20
C ASP A 226 -54.23 13.58 19.89
N LEU A 227 -54.14 13.18 21.17
CA LEU A 227 -55.31 12.79 21.97
C LEU A 227 -55.80 13.97 22.81
N ASP A 228 -56.99 14.47 22.48
CA ASP A 228 -57.60 15.58 23.22
C ASP A 228 -57.85 15.23 24.70
N ARG A 229 -57.41 16.12 25.59
CA ARG A 229 -57.63 16.04 27.05
C ARG A 229 -57.14 14.73 27.70
N PHE A 230 -56.13 14.07 27.12
CA PHE A 230 -55.61 12.80 27.64
C PHE A 230 -55.17 12.84 29.12
N LYS A 231 -54.71 14.00 29.60
CA LYS A 231 -54.37 14.21 31.02
C LYS A 231 -55.54 13.93 31.97
N SER A 232 -56.74 14.42 31.65
CA SER A 232 -57.93 14.21 32.47
C SER A 232 -58.34 12.74 32.53
N VAL A 233 -58.02 11.95 31.51
CA VAL A 233 -58.24 10.50 31.48
C VAL A 233 -57.25 9.81 32.43
N ASN A 234 -55.95 10.12 32.36
CA ASN A 234 -54.96 9.56 33.28
C ASN A 234 -55.25 9.92 34.75
N ASP A 235 -55.68 11.15 35.01
CA ASP A 235 -56.02 11.60 36.37
C ASP A 235 -57.24 10.86 36.96
N ALA A 236 -58.17 10.41 36.10
CA ALA A 236 -59.40 9.72 36.50
C ALA A 236 -59.25 8.18 36.56
N PHE A 237 -58.42 7.59 35.69
CA PHE A 237 -58.33 6.14 35.50
C PHE A 237 -56.95 5.55 35.81
N GLY A 238 -55.94 6.38 36.11
CA GLY A 238 -54.56 5.96 36.37
C GLY A 238 -53.67 6.00 35.12
N HIS A 239 -52.35 5.88 35.34
CA HIS A 239 -51.33 5.75 34.30
C HIS A 239 -51.20 4.32 33.76
#